data_AF-A0A7M3MN74-F1
#
_entry.id   AF-A0A7M3MN74-F1
#
_cell.length_a   1.000
_cell.length_b   1.000
_cell.length_c   1.000
_cell.angle_alpha   90.00
_cell.angle_beta   90.00
_cell.angle_gamma   90.00
#
_symmetry.space_group_name_H-M   'P 1'
#
loop_
_entity.id
_entity.type
_entity.pdbx_description
1 polymer ?
#
loop_
_entity_poly.entity_id
_entity_poly.type
_entity_poly.pdbx_seq_one_letter_code
_entity_poly.pdbx_strand_id
1 'polypeptide(L)' 'MSRPRTVLLGQFVDENADAILPKLEEAGIDHWAKRSGGLVRLLSAADWGTRIFVDADRLEEAKRIAATVTDG' A
#
# COMPACT_ATOMS: atom_id res chain seq x y z
N MET A 1 15.52 20.42 -5.42
CA MET A 1 14.38 19.52 -5.71
C MET A 1 14.71 18.18 -5.07
N SER A 2 14.02 17.81 -3.99
CA SER A 2 14.18 16.47 -3.39
C SER A 2 13.69 15.43 -4.39
N ARG A 3 14.46 14.35 -4.60
CA ARG A 3 13.97 13.21 -5.37
C ARG A 3 12.81 12.58 -4.59
N PRO A 4 11.67 12.24 -5.23
CA PRO A 4 10.61 11.50 -4.54
C PRO A 4 11.19 10.21 -4.00
N ARG A 5 11.02 10.00 -2.69
CA ARG A 5 11.54 8.83 -1.98
C ARG A 5 10.38 7.89 -1.74
N THR A 6 10.18 6.95 -2.65
CA THR A 6 9.14 5.94 -2.51
C THR A 6 9.49 4.98 -1.37
N VAL A 7 8.62 4.87 -0.37
CA VAL A 7 8.78 4.01 0.81
C VAL A 7 7.59 3.06 0.97
N LEU A 8 7.81 1.92 1.62
CA LEU A 8 6.76 0.94 1.89
C LEU A 8 5.77 1.51 2.92
N LEU A 9 4.50 1.61 2.54
CA LEU A 9 3.40 1.89 3.45
C LEU A 9 3.09 0.63 4.28
N GLY A 10 2.96 -0.51 3.59
CA GLY A 10 2.65 -1.79 4.22
C GLY A 10 2.32 -2.87 3.20
N GLN A 11 2.07 -4.07 3.72
CA GLN A 11 1.54 -5.20 2.97
C GLN A 11 0.15 -5.52 3.53
N PHE A 12 -0.85 -5.51 2.66
CA PHE A 12 -2.25 -5.67 3.01
C PHE A 12 -2.84 -6.87 2.26
N VAL A 13 -3.91 -7.46 2.78
CA VAL A 13 -4.75 -8.36 1.96
C VAL A 13 -5.28 -7.60 0.75
N ASP A 14 -5.59 -8.30 -0.34
CA ASP A 14 -5.99 -7.66 -1.59
C ASP A 14 -7.23 -6.78 -1.43
N GLU A 15 -8.20 -7.21 -0.62
CA GLU A 15 -9.42 -6.46 -0.34
C GLU A 15 -9.12 -5.11 0.33
N ASN A 16 -8.26 -5.11 1.35
CA ASN A 16 -7.84 -3.88 2.03
C ASN A 16 -7.00 -3.01 1.09
N ALA A 17 -6.12 -3.60 0.28
CA ALA A 17 -5.34 -2.84 -0.68
C ALA A 17 -6.24 -2.16 -1.72
N ASP A 18 -7.24 -2.87 -2.25
CA ASP A 18 -8.21 -2.34 -3.22
C ASP A 18 -9.08 -1.23 -2.60
N ALA A 19 -9.29 -1.25 -1.29
CA ALA A 19 -9.97 -0.16 -0.56
C ALA A 19 -9.05 1.02 -0.18
N ILE A 20 -7.74 0.79 0.03
CA ILE A 20 -6.76 1.82 0.38
C ILE A 20 -6.37 2.66 -0.83
N LEU A 21 -6.10 2.02 -1.98
CA LEU A 21 -5.63 2.70 -3.20
C LEU A 21 -6.50 3.88 -3.65
N PRO A 22 -7.84 3.77 -3.76
CA PRO A 22 -8.66 4.90 -4.15
C PRO A 22 -8.62 6.05 -3.14
N LYS A 23 -8.52 5.76 -1.84
CA LYS A 23 -8.40 6.81 -0.80
C LYS A 23 -7.08 7.56 -0.88
N LEU A 24 -5.99 6.88 -1.28
CA LEU A 24 -4.70 7.53 -1.53
C LEU A 24 -4.77 8.43 -2.77
N GLU A 25 -5.47 7.99 -3.81
CA GLU A 25 -5.74 8.80 -5.02
C GLU A 25 -6.56 10.05 -4.69
N GLU A 26 -7.67 9.90 -3.95
CA GLU A 26 -8.51 11.00 -3.47
C GLU A 26 -7.75 12.02 -2.62
N ALA A 27 -6.76 11.58 -1.84
CA ALA A 27 -5.88 12.43 -1.03
C ALA A 27 -4.73 13.08 -1.82
N GLY A 28 -4.61 12.81 -3.12
CA GLY A 28 -3.52 13.29 -3.97
C GLY A 28 -2.15 12.76 -3.52
N ILE A 29 -2.09 11.52 -3.06
CA ILE A 29 -0.86 10.84 -2.66
C ILE A 29 -0.42 9.92 -3.80
N ASP A 30 0.73 10.25 -4.41
CA ASP A 30 1.39 9.38 -5.39
C ASP A 30 1.72 8.03 -4.74
N HIS A 31 1.27 6.95 -5.38
CA HIS A 31 1.37 5.60 -4.84
C HIS A 31 1.66 4.56 -5.92
N TRP A 32 2.22 3.44 -5.49
CA TRP A 32 2.44 2.26 -6.32
C TRP A 32 2.07 0.99 -5.56
N ALA A 33 1.48 0.02 -6.24
CA ALA A 33 1.08 -1.24 -5.64
C ALA A 33 1.68 -2.44 -6.39
N LYS A 34 2.13 -3.43 -5.63
CA LYS A 34 2.61 -4.71 -6.16
C LYS A 34 1.83 -5.85 -5.53
N ARG A 35 0.92 -6.43 -6.31
CA ARG A 35 0.17 -7.63 -5.95
C ARG A 35 1.06 -8.88 -6.11
N SER A 36 1.08 -9.74 -5.10
CA SER A 36 1.80 -11.01 -5.18
C SER A 36 1.10 -11.96 -6.15
N GLY A 37 1.86 -12.57 -7.07
CA GLY A 37 1.33 -13.51 -8.06
C GLY A 37 0.93 -14.86 -7.47
N GLY A 38 -0.02 -15.55 -8.10
CA GLY A 38 -0.62 -16.80 -7.58
C GLY A 38 0.39 -17.92 -7.30
N LEU A 39 1.40 -18.11 -8.15
CA LEU A 39 2.45 -19.12 -7.94
C LEU A 39 3.31 -18.80 -6.71
N VAL A 40 3.56 -17.51 -6.44
CA VAL A 40 4.38 -17.06 -5.30
C VAL A 40 3.61 -17.21 -3.99
N ARG A 41 2.30 -16.92 -3.99
CA ARG A 41 1.40 -17.15 -2.85
C ARG A 41 1.33 -18.61 -2.43
N LEU A 42 1.30 -19.53 -3.40
CA LEU A 42 1.23 -20.96 -3.15
C LEU A 42 2.53 -21.51 -2.53
N LEU A 43 3.67 -20.93 -2.90
CA LEU A 43 5.01 -21.43 -2.51
C LEU A 43 5.63 -20.68 -1.34
N SER A 44 5.08 -19.53 -0.94
CA SER A 44 5.67 -18.68 0.10
C SER A 44 4.61 -18.00 0.96
N ALA A 45 4.60 -18.33 2.25
CA ALA A 45 3.79 -17.66 3.26
C ALA A 45 4.16 -16.17 3.44
N ALA A 46 5.31 -15.71 2.93
CA ALA A 46 5.77 -14.33 3.04
C ALA A 46 5.10 -13.38 2.02
N ASP A 47 4.50 -13.89 0.95
CA ASP A 47 3.97 -13.10 -0.18
C ASP A 47 2.44 -13.24 -0.28
N TRP A 48 1.74 -12.91 0.80
CA TRP A 48 0.31 -13.18 1.01
C TRP A 48 -0.66 -12.08 0.57
N GLY A 49 -0.20 -10.99 -0.07
CA GLY A 49 -1.05 -9.82 -0.29
C GLY A 49 -0.58 -8.85 -1.36
N THR A 50 -0.86 -7.57 -1.16
CA THR A 50 -0.45 -6.45 -2.01
C THR A 50 0.40 -5.48 -1.19
N ARG A 51 1.62 -5.21 -1.67
CA ARG A 51 2.52 -4.21 -1.07
C ARG A 51 2.20 -2.85 -1.66
N ILE A 52 1.97 -1.86 -0.82
CA ILE A 52 1.70 -0.48 -1.22
C ILE A 52 2.89 0.39 -0.84
N PHE A 53 3.29 1.25 -1.76
CA PHE A 53 4.37 2.21 -1.60
C PHE A 53 3.85 3.61 -1.86
N VAL A 54 4.38 4.60 -1.13
CA VAL A 54 3.98 6.01 -1.20
C VAL A 54 5.21 6.92 -1.12
N ASP A 55 5.05 8.19 -1.43
CA ASP A 55 6.09 9.18 -1.15
C ASP A 55 6.37 9.30 0.37
N ALA A 56 7.65 9.31 0.75
CA ALA A 56 8.09 9.38 2.14
C ALA A 56 7.55 10.60 2.89
N ASP A 57 7.40 11.74 2.21
CA ASP A 57 6.92 12.98 2.81
C ASP A 57 5.41 12.89 3.16
N ARG A 58 4.69 11.93 2.56
CA ARG A 58 3.27 11.66 2.81
C ARG A 58 3.01 10.35 3.58
N LEU A 59 4.06 9.66 4.04
CA LEU A 59 3.92 8.35 4.70
C LEU A 59 2.98 8.37 5.91
N GLU A 60 3.11 9.37 6.78
CA GLU A 60 2.28 9.46 7.99
C GLU A 60 0.79 9.70 7.68
N GLU A 61 0.50 10.43 6.61
CA GLU A 61 -0.87 10.60 6.14
C GLU A 61 -1.42 9.33 5.50
N ALA A 62 -0.62 8.66 4.68
CA ALA A 62 -0.98 7.38 4.08
C ALA A 62 -1.24 6.29 5.13
N LYS A 63 -0.47 6.27 6.23
CA LYS A 63 -0.72 5.37 7.38
C LYS A 63 -2.07 5.62 8.03
N ARG A 64 -2.46 6.89 8.21
CA ARG A 64 -3.77 7.23 8.77
C ARG A 64 -4.90 6.75 7.86
N ILE A 65 -4.77 6.98 6.56
CA ILE A 65 -5.74 6.49 5.56
C ILE A 65 -5.84 4.95 5.63
N ALA A 66 -4.70 4.25 5.64
CA ALA A 66 -4.68 2.81 5.75
C ALA A 66 -5.36 2.30 7.03
N ALA A 67 -5.08 2.93 8.18
CA ALA A 67 -5.71 2.58 9.45
C ALA A 67 -7.23 2.73 9.41
N THR A 68 -7.77 3.75 8.73
CA THR A 68 -9.24 3.88 8.57
C THR A 68 -9.89 2.74 7.79
N VAL A 69 -9.12 2.02 6.98
CA VAL A 69 -9.60 0.86 6.22
C VAL A 69 -9.41 -0.44 7.01
N THR A 70 -8.30 -0.58 7.74
CA THR A 70 -7.96 -1.82 8.45
C THR A 70 -8.58 -1.96 9.82
N ASP A 71 -8.88 -0.84 10.48
CA ASP A 71 -9.41 -0.80 11.85
C ASP A 71 -10.95 -0.64 11.88
N GLY A 72 -11.58 -0.65 10.69
CA GLY A 72 -13.03 -0.56 10.50
C GLY A 72 -13.77 -1.87 10.73
#